data_AF-A0A1I1K7Y8-F1
#
_entry.id   AF-A0A1I1K7Y8-F1
#
_cell.length_a   1.000
_cell.length_b   1.000
_cell.length_c   1.000
_cell.angle_alpha   90.00
_cell.angle_beta   90.00
_cell.angle_gamma   90.00
#
_symmetry.space_group_name_H-M   'P 1'
#
loop_
_entity.id
_entity.type
_entity.pdbx_description
1 polymer ?
#
loop_
_entity_poly.entity_id
_entity_poly.type
_entity_poly.pdbx_seq_one_letter_code
_entity_poly.pdbx_strand_id
1 'polypeptide(L)' 'MELALDHEKLKQFRKQSIEKALRAGLPAYFIDECADEGVIRVKPDGAAERIVVLQGRAQIQPFECRAC' A
#
# COMPACT_ATOMS: atom_id res chain seq x y z
N MET A 1 2.36 25.53 9.07
CA MET A 1 3.01 24.48 9.89
C MET A 1 2.06 23.30 10.21
N GLU A 2 0.74 23.44 10.02
CA GLU A 2 -0.25 22.35 10.26
C GLU A 2 -0.24 21.20 9.22
N LEU A 3 0.06 21.48 7.95
CA LEU A 3 0.03 20.47 6.87
C LEU A 3 1.02 19.30 7.07
N ALA A 4 2.17 19.54 7.71
CA ALA A 4 3.19 18.50 7.92
C ALA A 4 2.82 17.54 9.07
N LEU A 5 2.12 18.03 10.10
CA LEU A 5 1.69 17.22 11.24
C LEU A 5 0.59 16.23 10.85
N ASP A 6 -0.25 16.62 9.90
CA ASP A 6 -1.34 15.80 9.38
C ASP A 6 -0.82 14.64 8.52
N HIS A 7 0.23 14.90 7.73
CA HIS A 7 0.87 13.89 6.88
C HIS A 7 1.54 12.77 7.70
N GLU A 8 2.23 13.10 8.79
CA GLU A 8 2.86 12.11 9.66
C GLU A 8 1.82 11.25 10.40
N LYS A 9 0.74 11.86 10.88
CA LYS A 9 -0.39 11.12 11.49
C LYS A 9 -1.04 10.17 10.49
N LEU A 10 -1.22 10.62 9.25
CA LEU A 10 -1.77 9.79 8.18
C LEU A 10 -0.84 8.59 7.86
N LYS A 11 0.48 8.81 7.80
CA LYS A 11 1.47 7.73 7.64
C LYS A 11 1.37 6.70 8.77
N GLN A 12 1.31 7.16 10.01
CA GLN A 12 1.17 6.28 11.18
C GLN A 12 -0.14 5.49 11.16
N PHE A 13 -1.26 6.14 10.82
CA PHE A 13 -2.55 5.48 10.69
C PHE A 13 -2.55 4.38 9.63
N ARG A 14 -1.96 4.66 8.45
CA ARG A 14 -1.81 3.67 7.37
C ARG A 14 -0.96 2.49 7.82
N LYS A 15 0.19 2.74 8.45
CA LYS A 15 1.06 1.69 9.00
C LYS A 15 0.32 0.79 9.98
N GLN A 16 -0.38 1.37 10.97
CA GLN A 16 -1.13 0.61 11.96
C GLN A 16 -2.26 -0.23 11.34
N SER A 17 -2.94 0.33 10.34
CA SER A 17 -4.00 -0.39 9.62
C SER A 17 -3.46 -1.59 8.84
N ILE A 18 -2.32 -1.43 8.18
CA ILE A 18 -1.61 -2.52 7.50
C ILE A 18 -1.22 -3.60 8.51
N GLU A 19 -0.52 -3.22 9.59
CA GLU A 19 -0.12 -4.16 10.64
C GLU A 19 -1.30 -4.94 11.23
N LYS A 20 -2.43 -4.27 11.47
CA LYS A 20 -3.64 -4.90 11.99
C LYS A 20 -4.23 -5.93 11.03
N ALA A 21 -4.30 -5.61 9.74
CA ALA A 21 -4.78 -6.55 8.72
C ALA A 21 -3.87 -7.78 8.63
N LEU A 22 -2.56 -7.56 8.58
CA LEU A 22 -1.57 -8.64 8.47
C LEU A 22 -1.59 -9.55 9.71
N ARG A 23 -1.69 -8.99 10.92
CA ARG A 23 -1.84 -9.78 12.16
C ARG A 23 -3.12 -10.63 12.19
N ALA A 24 -4.16 -10.22 11.48
CA ALA A 24 -5.39 -11.00 11.31
C ALA A 24 -5.31 -12.05 10.18
N GLY A 25 -4.16 -12.18 9.51
CA GLY A 25 -4.00 -13.07 8.36
C GLY A 25 -4.67 -12.56 7.08
N LEU A 26 -4.98 -11.26 7.01
CA LEU A 26 -5.63 -10.64 5.87
C LEU A 26 -4.64 -9.80 5.05
N PRO A 27 -4.75 -9.80 3.71
CA PRO A 27 -3.97 -8.89 2.89
C PRO A 27 -4.42 -7.43 3.10
N ALA A 28 -3.45 -6.52 3.13
CA ALA A 28 -3.68 -5.08 3.19
C ALA A 28 -3.59 -4.46 1.79
N TYR A 29 -4.42 -3.46 1.51
CA TYR A 29 -4.49 -2.76 0.22
C TYR A 29 -4.35 -1.26 0.42
N PHE A 30 -3.52 -0.60 -0.39
CA PHE A 30 -3.37 0.86 -0.41
C PHE A 30 -2.97 1.36 -1.79
N ILE A 31 -3.20 2.65 -2.05
CA ILE A 31 -2.91 3.25 -3.36
C ILE A 31 -1.39 3.44 -3.51
N ASP A 32 -0.86 3.15 -4.71
CA ASP A 32 0.52 3.49 -5.08
C ASP A 32 0.62 4.98 -5.40
N GLU A 33 1.05 5.77 -4.40
CA GLU A 33 1.20 7.22 -4.53
C GLU A 33 2.39 7.62 -5.41
N CYS A 34 3.33 6.70 -5.73
CA CYS A 34 4.51 7.02 -6.53
C CYS A 34 4.26 6.87 -8.04
N ALA A 35 3.13 6.29 -8.48
CA ALA A 35 2.88 6.01 -9.90
C ALA A 35 1.43 6.24 -10.38
N ASP A 36 0.64 7.01 -9.62
CA ASP A 36 -0.74 7.52 -9.87
C ASP A 36 -1.83 6.51 -10.28
N GLU A 37 -1.49 5.28 -10.66
CA GLU A 37 -2.41 4.27 -11.15
C GLU A 37 -1.96 2.88 -10.65
N GLY A 38 -2.35 2.52 -9.43
CA GLY A 38 -2.07 1.20 -8.89
C GLY A 38 -2.52 1.01 -7.44
N VAL A 39 -2.77 -0.24 -7.07
CA VAL A 39 -3.02 -0.65 -5.69
C VAL A 39 -1.90 -1.59 -5.26
N ILE A 40 -1.23 -1.26 -4.17
CA ILE A 40 -0.27 -2.13 -3.53
C ILE A 40 -1.04 -3.08 -2.61
N ARG A 41 -0.83 -4.38 -2.80
CA ARG A 41 -1.29 -5.44 -1.93
C ARG A 41 -0.10 -5.98 -1.14
N VAL A 42 -0.18 -5.93 0.19
CA VAL A 42 0.77 -6.61 1.07
C VAL A 42 0.10 -7.84 1.66
N LYS A 43 0.71 -9.00 1.46
CA LYS A 43 0.22 -10.29 1.95
C LYS A 43 0.77 -10.58 3.36
N PRO A 44 0.08 -11.45 4.14
CA PRO A 44 0.54 -11.84 5.48
C PRO A 44 1.92 -12.51 5.54
N ASP A 45 2.38 -13.10 4.43
CA ASP A 45 3.72 -13.69 4.30
C ASP A 45 4.83 -12.65 4.05
N GLY A 46 4.48 -11.35 3.99
CA GLY A 46 5.39 -10.25 3.74
C GLY A 46 5.62 -9.95 2.26
N ALA A 47 5.06 -10.74 1.32
CA ALA A 47 5.15 -10.44 -0.09
C ALA A 47 4.29 -9.21 -0.44
N ALA A 48 4.84 -8.31 -1.25
CA ALA A 48 4.14 -7.14 -1.74
C ALA A 48 4.02 -7.19 -3.27
N GLU A 49 2.85 -6.83 -3.77
CA GLU A 49 2.52 -6.86 -5.19
C GLU A 49 1.80 -5.56 -5.55
N ARG A 50 2.07 -5.05 -6.75
CA ARG A 50 1.32 -3.94 -7.32
C ARG A 50 0.30 -4.49 -8.30
N ILE A 51 -0.94 -4.07 -8.13
CA ILE A 51 -2.06 -4.38 -9.01
C ILE A 51 -2.36 -3.13 -9.82
N VAL A 52 -2.22 -3.22 -11.14
CA VAL A 52 -2.54 -2.13 -12.07
C VAL A 52 -3.62 -2.61 -13.04
N VAL A 53 -4.48 -1.71 -13.52
CA VAL A 53 -5.47 -2.03 -14.57
C VAL A 53 -4.97 -1.48 -15.89
N LEU A 54 -4.55 -2.37 -16.79
CA LEU A 54 -4.07 -2.00 -18.12
C LEU A 54 -5.01 -2.62 -19.16
N GLN A 55 -5.54 -1.79 -20.06
CA GLN A 55 -6.48 -2.22 -21.11
C GLN A 55 -7.69 -3.02 -20.56
N GLY A 56 -8.22 -2.59 -19.42
CA GLY A 56 -9.36 -3.24 -18.75
C GLY A 56 -9.03 -4.58 -18.08
N ARG A 57 -7.75 -4.95 -17.95
CA ARG A 57 -7.30 -6.17 -17.28
C ARG A 57 -6.40 -5.85 -16.09
N ALA A 58 -6.63 -6.54 -14.97
CA ALA A 58 -5.73 -6.48 -13.83
C ALA A 58 -4.41 -7.20 -14.16
N GLN A 59 -3.30 -6.50 -13.99
CA GLN A 59 -1.95 -7.05 -14.04
C GLN A 59 -1.32 -6.96 -12.66
N ILE A 60 -0.70 -8.06 -12.23
CA ILE A 60 0.00 -8.16 -10.95
C ILE A 60 1.49 -8.08 -11.25
N GLN A 61 2.17 -7.12 -10.63
CA GLN A 61 3.60 -6.90 -10.75
C GLN A 61 4.25 -7.06 -9.37
N PRO A 62 5.47 -7.60 -9.29
CA PRO A 62 6.23 -7.55 -8.04
C PRO A 62 6.37 -6.11 -7.56
N PHE A 63 6.14 -5.87 -6.27
CA PHE A 63 6.38 -4.56 -5.67
C PHE A 63 7.47 -4.67 -4.61
N GLU A 64 8.56 -3.94 -4.82
CA GLU A 64 9.56 -3.73 -3.79
C GLU A 64 9.27 -2.39 -3.14
N CYS A 65 9.16 -2.39 -1.81
CA CYS A 65 8.94 -1.17 -1.05
C CYS A 65 10.16 -0.24 -1.25
N ARG A 66 10.00 0.76 -2.11
CA ARG A 66 10.98 1.83 -2.28
C ARG A 66 10.69 2.84 -1.18
N ALA A 67 11.73 3.29 -0.47
CA ALA A 67 11.61 4.43 0.43
C ALA A 67 11.33 5.70 -0.40
N CYS A 68 10.09 5.87 -0.84
CA CYS A 68 9.45 7.17 -1.02
C CYS A 68 9.08 7.67 0.42
#